data_AF-A0A4Q4UVS1-F1
#
_entry.id   AF-A0A4Q4UVS1-F1
#
_cell.length_a   1.000
_cell.length_b   1.000
_cell.length_c   1.000
_cell.angle_alpha   90.00
_cell.angle_beta   90.00
_cell.angle_gamma   90.00
#
_symmetry.space_group_name_H-M   'P 1'
#
loop_
_entity.id
_entity.type
_entity.pdbx_description
1 polymer ?
#
loop_
_entity_poly.entity_id
_entity_poly.type
_entity_poly.pdbx_seq_one_letter_code
_entity_poly.pdbx_strand_id
1 'polypeptide(L)'
;MDPFHYLHLEHENLDIRGSQIAVLFQQDFLGKHTTTLAISFQDGRWSKLVNETRRRIQECLDVLGEDVCGEDPFFVHLVFMTSALRWWRNALDSFNNQLIAYEKQLQEQMGSSQPVRADLNTIISKALHSMTAHLHRYGSELGYFEDVIAHVTQHNDDFVDDKPPRPWVEMESHRRVSFGLREMALHLKVIVTFRKELEDKAKNILALVFNNTQVSNGNMVVTNGKVTAKLLPATARACLLTHHSPLPLRALPGRTAFNIPSTVL
;
A
#
# COMPACT_ATOMS: atom_id res chain seq x y z
N MET A 1 1.09 13.91 -2.63
CA MET A 1 1.36 12.46 -2.58
C MET A 1 1.54 12.00 -3.99
N ASP A 2 2.66 11.36 -4.27
CA ASP A 2 2.98 10.86 -5.60
C ASP A 2 2.82 9.32 -5.59
N PRO A 3 1.71 8.77 -6.14
CA PRO A 3 1.52 7.33 -6.21
C PRO A 3 2.51 6.66 -7.18
N PHE A 4 3.35 7.43 -7.90
CA PHE A 4 4.47 6.95 -8.70
C PHE A 4 5.73 6.67 -7.88
N HIS A 5 5.78 7.15 -6.63
CA HIS A 5 6.85 6.83 -5.69
C HIS A 5 6.61 5.51 -4.96
N TYR A 6 7.63 4.99 -4.27
CA TYR A 6 7.47 3.79 -3.44
C TYR A 6 6.57 4.05 -2.24
N LEU A 7 5.80 3.03 -1.82
CA LEU A 7 5.03 3.05 -0.60
C LEU A 7 5.82 2.37 0.51
N HIS A 8 6.15 3.12 1.56
CA HIS A 8 6.73 2.57 2.77
C HIS A 8 5.63 2.13 3.74
N LEU A 9 5.66 0.86 4.14
CA LEU A 9 4.81 0.27 5.17
C LEU A 9 5.63 0.12 6.45
N GLU A 10 5.43 1.05 7.39
CA GLU A 10 6.27 1.17 8.60
C GLU A 10 6.24 -0.08 9.49
N HIS A 11 5.07 -0.70 9.69
CA HIS A 11 4.93 -1.86 10.57
C HIS A 11 5.43 -3.15 9.93
N GLU A 12 5.41 -3.22 8.60
CA GLU A 12 5.98 -4.32 7.83
C GLU A 12 7.48 -4.13 7.57
N ASN A 13 8.03 -2.94 7.87
CA ASN A 13 9.39 -2.52 7.50
C ASN A 13 9.68 -2.80 6.01
N LEU A 14 8.73 -2.44 5.14
CA LEU A 14 8.70 -2.88 3.76
C LEU A 14 8.38 -1.74 2.80
N ASP A 15 9.14 -1.65 1.70
CA ASP A 15 8.90 -0.72 0.61
C ASP A 15 8.22 -1.45 -0.56
N ILE A 16 6.96 -1.13 -0.84
CA ILE A 16 6.28 -1.58 -2.06
C ILE A 16 6.63 -0.61 -3.19
N ARG A 17 7.31 -1.12 -4.22
CA ARG A 17 7.66 -0.37 -5.43
C ARG A 17 6.90 -0.91 -6.63
N GLY A 18 6.70 -0.07 -7.66
CA GLY A 18 6.14 -0.50 -8.93
C GLY A 18 6.91 -1.70 -9.49
N SER A 19 6.20 -2.75 -9.88
CA SER A 19 6.74 -3.93 -10.54
C SER A 19 6.60 -3.75 -12.05
N GLN A 20 7.71 -3.42 -12.72
CA GLN A 20 7.78 -3.58 -14.16
C GLN A 20 8.63 -4.82 -14.42
N ILE A 21 7.98 -5.83 -14.97
CA ILE A 21 8.64 -7.03 -15.47
C ILE A 21 8.26 -7.13 -16.94
N ALA A 22 9.25 -7.01 -17.82
CA ALA A 22 9.06 -7.26 -19.24
C ALA A 22 9.49 -8.70 -19.53
N VAL A 23 8.63 -9.46 -20.21
CA VAL A 23 8.96 -10.82 -20.65
C VAL A 23 8.83 -10.86 -22.17
N LEU A 24 9.94 -11.16 -22.83
CA LEU A 24 9.97 -11.54 -24.24
C LEU A 24 10.09 -13.07 -24.30
N PHE A 25 9.24 -13.68 -25.11
CA PHE A 25 9.27 -15.10 -25.39
C PHE A 25 9.36 -15.32 -26.89
N GLN A 26 10.24 -16.22 -27.30
CA GLN A 26 10.41 -16.64 -28.68
C GLN A 26 10.56 -18.15 -28.72
N GLN A 27 9.70 -18.80 -29.49
CA GLN A 27 9.80 -20.23 -29.78
C GLN A 27 10.26 -20.44 -31.23
N ASP A 28 11.39 -21.10 -31.40
CA ASP A 28 11.87 -21.60 -32.68
C ASP A 28 11.43 -23.05 -32.86
N PHE A 29 10.40 -23.26 -33.67
CA PHE A 29 9.87 -24.59 -33.98
C PHE A 29 10.82 -25.43 -34.85
N LEU A 30 11.70 -24.80 -35.63
CA LEU A 30 12.64 -25.50 -36.52
C LEU A 30 13.89 -25.95 -35.75
N GLY A 31 14.44 -25.04 -34.93
CA GLY A 31 15.56 -25.33 -34.04
C GLY A 31 15.18 -26.05 -32.75
N LYS A 32 13.88 -26.20 -32.46
CA LYS A 32 13.34 -26.76 -31.21
C LYS A 32 13.85 -26.04 -29.96
N HIS A 33 13.98 -24.72 -30.03
CA HIS A 33 14.53 -23.92 -28.96
C HIS A 33 13.52 -22.87 -28.49
N THR A 34 13.46 -22.70 -27.18
CA THR A 34 12.65 -21.66 -26.54
C THR A 34 13.58 -20.67 -25.87
N THR A 35 13.51 -19.40 -26.29
CA THR A 35 14.26 -18.30 -25.69
C THR A 35 13.31 -17.41 -24.91
N THR A 36 13.62 -17.17 -23.65
CA THR A 36 12.86 -16.24 -22.80
C THR A 36 13.81 -15.20 -22.22
N LEU A 37 13.44 -13.93 -22.33
CA LEU A 37 14.13 -12.81 -21.70
C LEU A 37 13.17 -12.16 -20.70
N ALA A 38 13.50 -12.25 -19.42
CA ALA A 38 12.77 -11.58 -18.34
C ALA A 38 13.61 -10.43 -17.80
N ILE A 39 13.14 -9.19 -17.98
CA ILE A 39 13.77 -7.97 -17.48
C ILE A 39 12.99 -7.50 -16.26
N SER A 40 13.68 -7.40 -15.12
CA SER A 40 13.12 -6.79 -13.92
C SER A 40 13.67 -5.40 -13.73
N PHE A 41 12.78 -4.41 -13.59
CA PHE A 41 13.14 -3.03 -13.29
C PHE A 41 13.04 -2.73 -11.78
N GLN A 42 13.01 -3.75 -10.91
CA GLN A 42 12.88 -3.59 -9.47
C GLN A 42 14.23 -3.46 -8.76
N ASP A 43 14.31 -2.60 -7.75
CA ASP A 43 15.43 -2.49 -6.81
C ASP A 43 15.43 -3.71 -5.84
N GLY A 44 16.59 -4.31 -5.59
CA GLY A 44 16.78 -5.67 -5.04
C GLY A 44 16.28 -5.93 -3.60
N ARG A 45 15.54 -5.00 -3.00
CA ARG A 45 15.04 -5.08 -1.62
C ARG A 45 13.90 -6.10 -1.43
N TRP A 46 13.31 -6.57 -2.53
CA TRP A 46 12.33 -7.69 -2.54
C TRP A 46 12.80 -8.88 -3.39
N SER A 47 14.11 -9.14 -3.37
CA SER A 47 14.81 -10.07 -4.27
C SER A 47 14.17 -11.46 -4.41
N LYS A 48 13.58 -12.02 -3.34
CA LYS A 48 12.92 -13.33 -3.39
C LYS A 48 11.67 -13.36 -4.27
N LEU A 49 10.93 -12.26 -4.33
CA LEU A 49 9.72 -12.11 -5.15
C LEU A 49 10.06 -11.59 -6.53
N VAL A 50 10.97 -10.61 -6.60
CA VAL A 50 11.46 -10.01 -7.84
C VAL A 50 12.06 -11.06 -8.79
N ASN A 51 12.89 -11.96 -8.26
CA ASN A 51 13.56 -12.98 -9.05
C ASN A 51 12.73 -14.25 -9.24
N GLU A 52 11.55 -14.33 -8.64
CA GLU A 52 10.73 -15.54 -8.68
C GLU A 52 10.40 -15.93 -10.11
N THR A 53 9.89 -14.99 -10.91
CA THR A 53 9.47 -15.26 -12.28
C THR A 53 10.62 -15.82 -13.10
N ARG A 54 11.81 -15.19 -13.03
CA ARG A 54 13.02 -15.68 -13.71
C ARG A 54 13.37 -17.08 -13.24
N ARG A 55 13.38 -17.32 -11.92
CA ARG A 55 13.73 -18.62 -11.35
C ARG A 55 12.74 -19.70 -11.78
N ARG A 56 11.44 -19.44 -11.75
CA ARG A 56 10.41 -20.41 -12.12
C ARG A 56 10.41 -20.71 -13.61
N ILE A 57 10.64 -19.71 -14.46
CA ILE A 57 10.82 -19.94 -15.92
C ILE A 57 12.05 -20.84 -16.14
N GLN A 58 13.17 -20.55 -15.47
CA GLN A 58 14.37 -21.37 -15.56
C GLN A 58 14.12 -22.81 -15.08
N GLU A 59 13.51 -22.99 -13.91
CA GLU A 59 13.14 -24.31 -13.37
C GLU A 59 12.24 -25.09 -14.35
N CYS A 60 11.26 -24.43 -14.99
CA CYS A 60 10.42 -25.05 -16.00
C CYS A 60 11.22 -25.47 -17.24
N LEU A 61 12.11 -24.61 -17.74
CA LEU A 61 12.94 -24.95 -18.90
C LEU A 61 13.93 -26.09 -18.58
N ASP A 62 14.50 -26.10 -17.39
CA ASP A 62 15.43 -27.15 -16.93
C ASP A 62 14.73 -28.52 -16.82
N VAL A 63 13.47 -28.55 -16.34
CA VAL A 63 12.66 -29.77 -16.24
C VAL A 63 12.26 -30.30 -17.62
N LEU A 64 11.95 -29.41 -18.57
CA LEU A 64 11.55 -29.79 -19.92
C LEU A 64 12.73 -30.28 -20.78
N GLY A 65 13.97 -29.94 -20.41
CA GLY A 65 15.18 -30.45 -21.05
C GLY A 65 15.21 -30.18 -22.56
N GLU A 66 15.60 -31.17 -23.36
CA GLU A 66 15.61 -31.07 -24.84
C GLU A 66 14.21 -31.29 -25.48
N ASP A 67 13.19 -31.66 -24.68
CA ASP A 67 11.85 -32.05 -25.17
C ASP A 67 10.83 -30.88 -25.12
N VAL A 68 11.33 -29.64 -25.12
CA VAL A 68 10.51 -28.40 -25.06
C VAL A 68 9.48 -28.31 -26.20
N CYS A 69 9.67 -29.07 -27.28
CA CYS A 69 8.74 -29.11 -28.42
C CYS A 69 7.40 -29.82 -28.15
N GLY A 70 7.25 -30.58 -27.06
CA GLY A 70 5.98 -31.20 -26.67
C GLY A 70 5.05 -30.32 -25.83
N GLU A 71 5.54 -29.19 -25.33
CA GLU A 71 4.78 -28.26 -24.52
C GLU A 71 4.16 -27.13 -25.34
N ASP A 72 2.97 -26.70 -24.92
CA ASP A 72 2.28 -25.56 -25.50
C ASP A 72 3.11 -24.26 -25.33
N PRO A 73 3.31 -23.45 -26.39
CA PRO A 73 4.13 -22.22 -26.35
C PRO A 73 3.81 -21.29 -25.19
N PHE A 74 2.55 -21.28 -24.75
CA PHE A 74 2.03 -20.33 -23.79
C PHE A 74 2.29 -20.75 -22.35
N PHE A 75 2.95 -21.89 -22.09
CA PHE A 75 3.30 -22.31 -20.73
C PHE A 75 4.13 -21.24 -19.99
N VAL A 76 5.02 -20.52 -20.70
CA VAL A 76 5.82 -19.43 -20.11
C VAL A 76 4.95 -18.27 -19.67
N HIS A 77 3.90 -17.93 -20.45
CA HIS A 77 2.92 -16.92 -20.05
C HIS A 77 2.18 -17.33 -18.78
N LEU A 78 1.83 -18.60 -18.64
CA LEU A 78 1.20 -19.13 -17.43
C LEU A 78 2.13 -19.02 -16.20
N VAL A 79 3.42 -19.34 -16.36
CA VAL A 79 4.43 -19.17 -15.29
C VAL A 79 4.58 -17.70 -14.90
N PHE A 80 4.62 -16.80 -15.88
CA PHE A 80 4.67 -15.36 -15.65
C PHE A 80 3.42 -14.89 -14.88
N MET A 81 2.23 -15.23 -15.34
CA MET A 81 0.97 -14.77 -14.76
C MET A 81 0.80 -15.28 -13.33
N THR A 82 1.08 -16.57 -13.07
CA THR A 82 1.03 -17.10 -11.70
C THR A 82 2.00 -16.39 -10.77
N SER A 83 3.20 -16.04 -11.24
CA SER A 83 4.18 -15.28 -10.45
C SER A 83 3.73 -13.85 -10.18
N ALA A 84 3.15 -13.18 -11.18
CA ALA A 84 2.60 -11.83 -11.06
C ALA A 84 1.42 -11.78 -10.07
N LEU A 85 0.49 -12.74 -10.14
CA LEU A 85 -0.61 -12.83 -9.18
C LEU A 85 -0.11 -13.09 -7.76
N ARG A 86 0.95 -13.90 -7.59
CA ARG A 86 1.56 -14.11 -6.28
C ARG A 86 2.20 -12.84 -5.73
N TRP A 87 2.86 -12.05 -6.58
CA TRP A 87 3.38 -10.74 -6.20
C TRP A 87 2.26 -9.81 -5.72
N TRP A 88 1.17 -9.71 -6.48
CA TRP A 88 0.01 -8.90 -6.12
C TRP A 88 -0.60 -9.32 -4.79
N ARG A 89 -0.80 -10.63 -4.59
CA ARG A 89 -1.31 -11.15 -3.32
C ARG A 89 -0.44 -10.75 -2.14
N ASN A 90 0.87 -10.95 -2.23
CA ASN A 90 1.79 -10.61 -1.15
C ASN A 90 1.85 -9.10 -0.88
N ALA A 91 1.77 -8.26 -1.92
CA ALA A 91 1.69 -6.82 -1.78
C ALA A 91 0.42 -6.41 -1.01
N LEU A 92 -0.74 -6.94 -1.42
CA LEU A 92 -2.02 -6.64 -0.75
C LEU A 92 -2.10 -7.21 0.68
N ASP A 93 -1.49 -8.37 0.95
CA ASP A 93 -1.37 -8.91 2.31
C ASP A 93 -0.55 -7.98 3.22
N SER A 94 0.54 -7.40 2.69
CA SER A 94 1.34 -6.41 3.42
C SER A 94 0.53 -5.16 3.74
N PHE A 95 -0.32 -4.70 2.80
CA PHE A 95 -1.29 -3.62 3.06
C PHE A 95 -2.25 -3.98 4.19
N ASN A 96 -2.83 -5.19 4.15
CA ASN A 96 -3.77 -5.63 5.17
C ASN A 96 -3.14 -5.63 6.56
N ASN A 97 -1.92 -6.15 6.70
CA ASN A 97 -1.20 -6.15 7.97
C ASN A 97 -0.97 -4.73 8.50
N GLN A 98 -0.55 -3.80 7.63
CA GLN A 98 -0.38 -2.39 7.99
C GLN A 98 -1.71 -1.75 8.45
N LEU A 99 -2.82 -2.05 7.75
CA LEU A 99 -4.16 -1.55 8.14
C LEU A 99 -4.60 -2.11 9.49
N ILE A 100 -4.35 -3.41 9.76
CA ILE A 100 -4.63 -4.04 11.06
C ILE A 100 -3.82 -3.35 12.17
N ALA A 101 -2.54 -3.06 11.92
CA ALA A 101 -1.68 -2.37 12.89
C ALA A 101 -2.20 -0.98 13.22
N TYR A 102 -2.60 -0.18 12.21
CA TYR A 102 -3.19 1.14 12.45
C TYR A 102 -4.53 1.08 13.18
N GLU A 103 -5.40 0.13 12.82
CA GLU A 103 -6.67 -0.07 13.51
C GLU A 103 -6.46 -0.38 14.99
N LYS A 104 -5.54 -1.31 15.30
CA LYS A 104 -5.19 -1.67 16.68
C LYS A 104 -4.65 -0.49 17.47
N GLN A 105 -3.75 0.29 16.88
CA GLN A 105 -3.19 1.49 17.53
C GLN A 105 -4.27 2.53 17.86
N LEU A 106 -5.21 2.75 16.95
CA LEU A 106 -6.32 3.68 17.18
C LEU A 106 -7.26 3.19 18.29
N GLN A 107 -7.57 1.89 18.31
CA GLN A 107 -8.40 1.29 19.36
C GLN A 107 -7.73 1.37 20.73
N GLU A 108 -6.42 1.09 20.82
CA GLU A 108 -5.64 1.22 22.05
C GLU A 108 -5.64 2.67 22.57
N GLN A 109 -5.51 3.65 21.68
CA GLN A 109 -5.61 5.06 22.06
C GLN A 109 -6.99 5.43 22.60
N MET A 110 -8.07 4.99 21.95
CA MET A 110 -9.44 5.28 22.41
C MET A 110 -9.75 4.64 23.76
N GLY A 111 -9.17 3.46 24.06
CA GLY A 111 -9.29 2.81 25.36
C GLY A 111 -8.42 3.41 26.46
N SER A 112 -7.41 4.21 26.10
CA SER A 112 -6.51 4.84 27.06
C SER A 112 -7.08 6.15 27.59
N SER A 113 -6.94 6.42 28.89
CA SER A 113 -7.28 7.72 29.49
C SER A 113 -6.26 8.83 29.18
N GLN A 114 -5.29 8.56 28.31
CA GLN A 114 -4.27 9.54 27.92
C GLN A 114 -4.81 10.47 26.83
N PRO A 115 -4.37 11.75 26.81
CA PRO A 115 -4.73 12.65 25.74
C PRO A 115 -4.29 12.08 24.39
N VAL A 116 -5.19 12.13 23.40
CA VAL A 116 -4.93 11.65 22.04
C VAL A 116 -3.67 12.30 21.50
N ARG A 117 -2.70 11.48 21.06
CA ARG A 117 -1.48 11.99 20.44
C ARG A 117 -1.83 12.52 19.06
N ALA A 118 -2.05 13.84 18.95
CA ALA A 118 -2.35 14.50 17.68
C ALA A 118 -1.34 14.17 16.56
N ASP A 119 -0.09 13.91 16.95
CA ASP A 119 0.96 13.46 16.05
C ASP A 119 0.66 12.07 15.43
N LEU A 120 0.19 11.10 16.22
CA LEU A 120 -0.15 9.76 15.72
C LEU A 120 -1.32 9.82 14.73
N ASN A 121 -2.40 10.52 15.05
CA ASN A 121 -3.54 10.65 14.14
C ASN A 121 -3.12 11.30 12.81
N THR A 122 -2.20 12.27 12.86
CA THR A 122 -1.67 12.93 11.66
C THR A 122 -0.81 11.97 10.83
N ILE A 123 0.06 11.18 11.47
CA ILE A 123 0.90 10.17 10.81
C ILE A 123 0.03 9.11 10.14
N ILE A 124 -0.91 8.53 10.89
CA ILE A 124 -1.83 7.49 10.40
C ILE A 124 -2.69 8.05 9.26
N SER A 125 -3.25 9.26 9.39
CA SER A 125 -4.04 9.89 8.34
C SER A 125 -3.24 10.06 7.04
N LYS A 126 -2.01 10.60 7.11
CA LYS A 126 -1.12 10.74 5.94
C LYS A 126 -0.82 9.39 5.30
N ALA A 127 -0.50 8.37 6.10
CA ALA A 127 -0.22 7.04 5.59
C ALA A 127 -1.45 6.41 4.93
N LEU A 128 -2.63 6.49 5.54
CA LEU A 128 -3.88 5.98 4.97
C LEU A 128 -4.24 6.65 3.65
N HIS A 129 -4.05 7.97 3.54
CA HIS A 129 -4.25 8.68 2.29
C HIS A 129 -3.28 8.20 1.20
N SER A 130 -2.01 7.94 1.54
CA SER A 130 -1.02 7.39 0.61
C SER A 130 -1.39 5.97 0.17
N MET A 131 -1.73 5.10 1.13
CA MET A 131 -2.20 3.74 0.88
C MET A 131 -3.43 3.72 -0.04
N THR A 132 -4.40 4.60 0.21
CA THR A 132 -5.62 4.71 -0.61
C THR A 132 -5.29 5.11 -2.04
N ALA A 133 -4.37 6.06 -2.24
CA ALA A 133 -3.92 6.46 -3.57
C ALA A 133 -3.22 5.31 -4.31
N HIS A 134 -2.39 4.53 -3.62
CA HIS A 134 -1.76 3.33 -4.20
C HIS A 134 -2.78 2.24 -4.53
N LEU A 135 -3.72 1.93 -3.64
CA LEU A 135 -4.79 0.98 -3.92
C LEU A 135 -5.59 1.43 -5.15
N HIS A 136 -5.96 2.72 -5.25
CA HIS A 136 -6.61 3.28 -6.44
C HIS A 136 -5.84 2.98 -7.72
N ARG A 137 -4.55 3.31 -7.76
CA ARG A 137 -3.66 3.02 -8.89
C ARG A 137 -3.58 1.52 -9.21
N TYR A 138 -3.45 0.66 -8.21
CA TYR A 138 -3.42 -0.79 -8.41
C TYR A 138 -4.70 -1.33 -9.03
N GLY A 139 -5.85 -0.67 -8.82
CA GLY A 139 -7.08 -1.01 -9.52
C GLY A 139 -6.92 -0.90 -11.05
N SER A 140 -6.29 0.18 -11.53
CA SER A 140 -6.01 0.36 -12.96
C SER A 140 -4.98 -0.64 -13.49
N GLU A 141 -3.93 -0.93 -12.74
CA GLU A 141 -2.90 -1.89 -13.13
C GLU A 141 -3.42 -3.33 -13.20
N LEU A 142 -4.26 -3.72 -12.23
CA LEU A 142 -4.94 -5.02 -12.25
C LEU A 142 -5.95 -5.13 -13.41
N GLY A 143 -6.62 -4.03 -13.77
CA GLY A 143 -7.49 -3.99 -14.95
C GLY A 143 -6.72 -4.19 -16.25
N TYR A 144 -5.58 -3.50 -16.42
CA TYR A 144 -4.69 -3.75 -17.57
C TYR A 144 -4.20 -5.21 -17.60
N PHE A 145 -3.92 -5.79 -16.44
CA PHE A 145 -3.50 -7.18 -16.36
C PHE A 145 -4.62 -8.16 -16.72
N GLU A 146 -5.87 -7.83 -16.42
CA GLU A 146 -7.05 -8.57 -16.88
C GLU A 146 -7.13 -8.61 -18.41
N ASP A 147 -6.95 -7.46 -19.06
CA ASP A 147 -6.92 -7.36 -20.52
C ASP A 147 -5.79 -8.21 -21.13
N VAL A 148 -4.61 -8.21 -20.51
CA VAL A 148 -3.48 -9.05 -20.94
C VAL A 148 -3.81 -10.54 -20.82
N ILE A 149 -4.40 -10.99 -19.70
CA ILE A 149 -4.80 -12.39 -19.54
C ILE A 149 -5.84 -12.77 -20.60
N ALA A 150 -6.84 -11.92 -20.84
CA ALA A 150 -7.87 -12.17 -21.85
C ALA A 150 -7.27 -12.29 -23.26
N HIS A 151 -6.39 -11.37 -23.65
CA HIS A 151 -5.73 -11.41 -24.96
C HIS A 151 -4.83 -12.63 -25.13
N VAL A 152 -4.06 -13.01 -24.11
CA VAL A 152 -3.19 -14.20 -24.18
C VAL A 152 -4.03 -15.47 -24.23
N THR A 153 -5.15 -15.54 -23.50
CA THR A 153 -6.08 -16.68 -23.54
C THR A 153 -6.70 -16.81 -24.92
N GLN A 154 -7.20 -15.72 -25.50
CA GLN A 154 -7.75 -15.72 -26.86
C GLN A 154 -6.70 -16.15 -27.87
N HIS A 155 -5.48 -15.61 -27.78
CA HIS A 155 -4.40 -15.97 -28.70
C HIS A 155 -3.99 -17.44 -28.57
N ASN A 156 -4.06 -18.02 -27.37
CA ASN A 156 -3.81 -19.45 -27.16
C ASN A 156 -4.88 -20.32 -27.84
N ASP A 157 -6.16 -19.94 -27.72
CA ASP A 157 -7.27 -20.63 -28.38
C ASP A 157 -7.13 -20.54 -29.91
N ASP A 158 -6.89 -19.33 -30.47
CA ASP A 158 -6.71 -19.11 -31.92
C ASP A 158 -5.51 -19.89 -32.49
N PHE A 159 -4.42 -20.00 -31.73
CA PHE A 159 -3.20 -20.71 -32.14
C PHE A 159 -3.43 -22.21 -32.38
N VAL A 160 -4.45 -22.80 -31.77
CA VAL A 160 -4.82 -24.20 -32.00
C VAL A 160 -5.69 -24.37 -33.22
N ASP A 161 -6.63 -23.45 -33.45
CA ASP A 161 -7.54 -23.48 -34.60
C ASP A 161 -6.79 -23.33 -35.95
N ASP A 162 -5.67 -22.61 -35.96
CA ASP A 162 -4.85 -22.35 -37.16
C ASP A 162 -3.92 -23.50 -37.58
N LYS A 163 -3.82 -24.60 -36.82
CA LYS A 163 -2.84 -25.68 -37.08
C LYS A 163 -3.49 -27.02 -37.44
N PRO A 164 -2.83 -27.84 -38.29
CA PRO A 164 -3.29 -29.20 -38.59
C PRO A 164 -3.35 -30.08 -37.32
N PRO A 165 -4.10 -31.21 -37.36
CA PRO A 165 -4.30 -32.08 -36.20
C PRO A 165 -2.97 -32.47 -35.55
N ARG A 166 -2.82 -32.12 -34.27
CA ARG A 166 -1.59 -32.33 -33.50
C ARG A 166 -1.56 -33.72 -32.85
N PRO A 167 -0.36 -34.26 -32.54
CA PRO A 167 -0.22 -35.43 -31.68
C PRO A 167 -0.99 -35.26 -30.36
N TRP A 168 -1.50 -36.37 -29.82
CA TRP A 168 -2.34 -36.37 -28.61
C TRP A 168 -1.66 -35.71 -27.40
N VAL A 169 -0.34 -35.84 -27.28
CA VAL A 169 0.49 -35.24 -26.21
C VAL A 169 0.47 -33.71 -26.27
N GLU A 170 0.57 -33.12 -27.46
CA GLU A 170 0.51 -31.66 -27.65
C GLU A 170 -0.89 -31.11 -27.35
N MET A 171 -1.94 -31.88 -27.64
CA MET A 171 -3.32 -31.51 -27.30
C MET A 171 -3.55 -31.49 -25.79
N GLU A 172 -2.96 -32.42 -25.04
CA GLU A 172 -3.10 -32.47 -23.58
C GLU A 172 -2.33 -31.32 -22.90
N SER A 173 -1.11 -31.02 -23.37
CA SER A 173 -0.37 -29.84 -22.89
C SER A 173 -1.15 -28.55 -23.16
N HIS A 174 -1.69 -28.39 -24.38
CA HIS A 174 -2.51 -27.23 -24.72
C HIS A 174 -3.73 -27.08 -23.80
N ARG A 175 -4.50 -28.16 -23.59
CA ARG A 175 -5.65 -28.13 -22.68
C ARG A 175 -5.28 -27.70 -21.27
N ARG A 176 -4.16 -28.20 -20.76
CA ARG A 176 -3.65 -27.83 -19.43
C ARG A 176 -3.28 -26.35 -19.37
N VAL A 177 -2.63 -25.82 -20.41
CA VAL A 177 -2.26 -24.41 -20.48
C VAL A 177 -3.48 -23.51 -20.65
N SER A 178 -4.40 -23.81 -21.58
CA SER A 178 -5.65 -23.06 -21.76
C SER A 178 -6.49 -23.04 -20.48
N PHE A 179 -6.64 -24.18 -19.80
CA PHE A 179 -7.30 -24.24 -18.50
C PHE A 179 -6.57 -23.37 -17.47
N GLY A 180 -5.24 -23.47 -17.39
CA GLY A 180 -4.45 -22.65 -16.48
C GLY A 180 -4.62 -21.15 -16.72
N LEU A 181 -4.66 -20.69 -17.98
CA LEU A 181 -4.87 -19.29 -18.34
C LEU A 181 -6.25 -18.79 -17.90
N ARG A 182 -7.29 -19.62 -18.07
CA ARG A 182 -8.65 -19.30 -17.59
C ARG A 182 -8.71 -19.23 -16.06
N GLU A 183 -8.02 -20.13 -15.35
CA GLU A 183 -7.90 -20.07 -13.89
C GLU A 183 -7.19 -18.79 -13.42
N MET A 184 -6.23 -18.26 -14.19
CA MET A 184 -5.57 -16.99 -13.84
C MET A 184 -6.55 -15.81 -13.83
N ALA A 185 -7.52 -15.78 -14.74
CA ALA A 185 -8.58 -14.76 -14.73
C ALA A 185 -9.44 -14.86 -13.45
N LEU A 186 -9.76 -16.07 -13.00
CA LEU A 186 -10.49 -16.30 -11.75
C LEU A 186 -9.68 -15.83 -10.53
N HIS A 187 -8.40 -16.18 -10.48
CA HIS A 187 -7.50 -15.73 -9.41
C HIS A 187 -7.35 -14.20 -9.39
N LEU A 188 -7.23 -13.57 -10.57
CA LEU A 188 -7.18 -12.12 -10.67
C LEU A 188 -8.45 -11.46 -10.10
N LYS A 189 -9.64 -12.01 -10.38
CA LYS A 189 -10.90 -11.51 -9.84
C LYS A 189 -10.93 -11.54 -8.30
N VAL A 190 -10.35 -12.58 -7.68
CA VAL A 190 -10.19 -12.66 -6.22
C VAL A 190 -9.28 -11.55 -5.72
N ILE A 191 -8.13 -11.32 -6.38
CA ILE A 191 -7.19 -10.24 -6.02
C ILE A 191 -7.84 -8.86 -6.16
N VAL A 192 -8.59 -8.61 -7.24
CA VAL A 192 -9.32 -7.35 -7.47
C VAL A 192 -10.35 -7.11 -6.37
N THR A 193 -11.08 -8.16 -5.97
CA THR A 193 -12.05 -8.09 -4.87
C THR A 193 -11.34 -7.76 -3.56
N PHE A 194 -10.27 -8.48 -3.21
CA PHE A 194 -9.52 -8.22 -1.99
C PHE A 194 -8.94 -6.79 -1.95
N ARG A 195 -8.43 -6.30 -3.07
CA ARG A 195 -7.96 -4.91 -3.19
C ARG A 195 -9.07 -3.88 -2.94
N LYS A 196 -10.32 -4.14 -3.36
CA LYS A 196 -11.47 -3.28 -3.04
C LYS A 196 -11.81 -3.32 -1.56
N GLU A 197 -11.82 -4.50 -0.95
CA GLU A 197 -12.02 -4.65 0.50
C GLU A 197 -10.98 -3.87 1.32
N LEU A 198 -9.70 -3.87 0.89
CA LEU A 198 -8.65 -3.08 1.53
C LEU A 198 -8.85 -1.57 1.37
N GLU A 199 -9.37 -1.12 0.23
CA GLU A 199 -9.71 0.30 0.04
C GLU A 199 -10.83 0.73 0.98
N ASP A 200 -11.87 -0.09 1.12
CA ASP A 200 -12.99 0.18 2.03
C ASP A 200 -12.54 0.12 3.49
N LYS A 201 -11.66 -0.82 3.85
CA LYS A 201 -11.03 -0.88 5.17
C LYS A 201 -10.20 0.37 5.46
N ALA A 202 -9.40 0.85 4.50
CA ALA A 202 -8.64 2.08 4.67
C ALA A 202 -9.55 3.30 4.89
N LYS A 203 -10.67 3.40 4.16
CA LYS A 203 -11.69 4.45 4.37
C LYS A 203 -12.32 4.36 5.76
N ASN A 204 -12.64 3.16 6.23
CA ASN A 204 -13.20 2.94 7.56
C ASN A 204 -12.23 3.37 8.67
N ILE A 205 -10.95 3.00 8.55
CA ILE A 205 -9.91 3.42 9.51
C ILE A 205 -9.73 4.95 9.46
N LEU A 206 -9.77 5.56 8.28
CA LEU A 206 -9.69 7.01 8.16
C LEU A 206 -10.87 7.70 8.87
N ALA A 207 -12.09 7.16 8.75
CA ALA A 207 -13.26 7.64 9.48
C ALA A 207 -13.06 7.51 11.01
N LEU A 208 -12.45 6.42 11.49
CA LEU A 208 -12.09 6.26 12.90
C LEU A 208 -11.11 7.34 13.37
N VAL A 209 -10.09 7.67 12.56
CA VAL A 209 -9.15 8.77 12.86
C VAL A 209 -9.86 10.12 13.00
N PHE A 210 -10.79 10.42 12.09
CA PHE A 210 -11.57 11.66 12.14
C PHE A 210 -12.45 11.73 13.39
N ASN A 211 -13.17 10.65 13.70
CA ASN A 211 -14.01 10.57 14.89
C ASN A 211 -13.18 10.75 16.16
N ASN A 212 -12.02 10.08 16.26
CA ASN A 212 -11.11 10.21 17.40
C ASN A 212 -10.62 11.65 17.57
N THR A 213 -10.25 12.30 16.47
CA THR A 213 -9.82 13.70 16.48
C THR A 213 -10.94 14.65 16.93
N GLN A 214 -12.18 14.43 16.49
CA GLN A 214 -13.33 15.20 16.93
C GLN A 214 -13.62 15.02 18.43
N VAL A 215 -13.61 13.78 18.92
CA VAL A 215 -13.82 13.47 20.35
C VAL A 215 -12.73 14.11 21.21
N SER A 216 -11.47 14.01 20.79
CA SER A 216 -10.34 14.67 21.47
C SER A 216 -10.53 16.18 21.56
N ASN A 217 -10.88 16.82 20.44
CA ASN A 217 -11.12 18.26 20.40
C ASN A 217 -12.32 18.67 21.27
N GLY A 218 -13.40 17.88 21.27
CA GLY A 218 -14.55 18.09 22.15
C GLY A 218 -14.17 18.02 23.64
N ASN A 219 -13.41 17.00 24.03
CA ASN A 219 -12.92 16.83 25.40
C ASN A 219 -12.01 18.00 25.83
N MET A 220 -11.15 18.49 24.94
CA MET A 220 -10.31 19.66 25.18
C MET A 220 -11.15 20.94 25.37
N VAL A 221 -12.18 21.15 24.56
CA VAL A 221 -13.10 22.31 24.73
C VAL A 221 -13.83 22.24 26.06
N VAL A 222 -14.33 21.06 26.45
CA VAL A 222 -15.02 20.87 27.74
C VAL A 222 -14.08 21.10 28.92
N THR A 223 -12.85 20.58 28.86
CA THR A 223 -11.84 20.78 29.92
C THR A 223 -11.42 22.24 30.02
N ASN A 224 -11.15 22.91 28.89
CA ASN A 224 -10.88 24.35 28.86
C ASN A 224 -12.05 25.16 29.43
N GLY A 225 -13.29 24.79 29.09
CA GLY A 225 -14.49 25.41 29.67
C GLY A 225 -14.55 25.28 31.19
N LYS A 226 -14.27 24.08 31.73
CA LYS A 226 -14.19 23.86 33.18
C LYS A 226 -13.08 24.65 33.86
N VAL A 227 -11.91 24.76 33.23
CA VAL A 227 -10.78 25.55 33.75
C VAL A 227 -11.11 27.03 33.76
N THR A 228 -11.64 27.56 32.65
CA THR A 228 -12.09 28.97 32.56
C THR A 228 -13.19 29.27 33.57
N ALA A 229 -14.16 28.38 33.75
CA ALA A 229 -15.22 28.51 34.76
C ALA A 229 -14.69 28.50 36.21
N LYS A 230 -13.56 27.82 36.48
CA LYS A 230 -12.87 27.89 37.79
C LYS A 230 -12.03 29.15 37.94
N LEU A 231 -11.41 29.62 36.86
CA LEU A 231 -10.61 30.84 36.85
C LEU A 231 -11.47 32.07 37.06
N LEU A 232 -12.61 32.21 36.34
CA LEU A 232 -13.47 33.40 36.38
C LEU A 232 -13.85 33.85 37.82
N PRO A 233 -14.33 32.97 38.73
CA PRO A 233 -14.56 33.32 40.13
C PRO A 233 -13.28 33.62 40.91
N ALA A 234 -12.18 32.94 40.60
CA ALA A 234 -10.89 33.15 41.26
C ALA A 234 -10.29 34.52 40.91
N THR A 235 -10.34 34.95 39.64
CA THR A 235 -9.95 36.29 39.21
C THR A 235 -10.88 37.35 39.79
N ALA A 236 -12.20 37.10 39.83
CA ALA A 236 -13.15 38.02 40.47
C ALA A 236 -12.87 38.22 41.97
N ARG A 237 -12.55 37.14 42.70
CA ARG A 237 -12.13 37.22 44.12
C ARG A 237 -10.81 37.92 44.30
N ALA A 238 -9.82 37.68 43.44
CA ALA A 238 -8.55 38.39 43.47
C ALA A 238 -8.73 39.90 43.27
N CYS A 239 -9.60 40.30 42.34
CA CYS A 239 -9.95 41.71 42.09
C CYS A 239 -10.65 42.37 43.29
N LEU A 240 -11.55 41.64 43.97
CA LEU A 240 -12.19 42.11 45.20
C LEU A 240 -11.20 42.26 46.37
N LEU A 241 -10.23 41.35 46.49
CA LEU A 241 -9.19 41.41 47.52
C LEU A 241 -8.21 42.57 47.29
N THR A 242 -7.91 42.92 46.04
CA THR A 242 -7.14 44.13 45.72
C THR A 242 -7.89 45.43 45.99
N HIS A 243 -9.23 45.41 46.01
CA HIS A 243 -10.05 46.57 46.39
C HIS A 243 -10.25 46.74 47.90
N HIS A 244 -10.03 45.69 48.71
CA HIS A 244 -10.19 45.73 50.17
C HIS A 244 -8.88 45.76 50.97
N SER A 245 -7.72 45.80 50.30
CA SER A 245 -6.43 46.05 50.95
C SER A 245 -5.74 47.26 50.30
N PRO A 246 -5.70 48.43 50.95
CA PRO A 246 -4.77 49.48 50.56
C PRO A 246 -3.37 49.01 50.96
N LEU A 247 -2.68 48.30 50.06
CA LEU A 247 -1.24 48.16 50.18
C LEU A 247 -0.62 49.56 49.97
N PRO A 248 0.30 50.01 50.84
CA PRO A 248 0.93 51.30 50.68
C PRO A 248 1.79 51.26 49.42
N LEU A 249 1.60 52.26 48.55
CA LEU A 249 2.52 52.59 47.47
C LEU A 249 3.93 52.75 48.05
N ARG A 250 4.73 51.69 48.02
CA ARG A 250 6.17 51.80 48.18
C ARG A 250 6.72 52.21 46.83
N ALA A 251 7.16 53.46 46.76
CA ALA A 251 7.80 54.06 45.61
C ALA A 251 8.90 53.13 45.04
N LEU A 252 8.75 52.75 43.77
CA LEU A 252 9.86 52.28 42.95
C LEU A 252 10.67 53.52 42.52
N PRO A 253 11.97 53.61 42.83
CA PRO A 253 12.78 54.72 42.36
C PRO A 253 13.19 54.48 40.90
N GLY A 254 13.11 55.55 40.11
CA GLY A 254 14.14 55.89 39.14
C GLY A 254 14.13 55.16 37.80
N ARG A 255 13.56 55.84 36.81
CA ARG A 255 13.99 55.76 35.40
C ARG A 255 15.52 55.83 35.30
N THR A 256 16.13 54.85 34.62
CA THR A 256 17.29 55.04 33.73
C THR A 256 17.06 54.09 32.55
N ALA A 257 16.70 54.64 31.40
CA ALA A 257 17.58 54.91 30.27
C ALA A 257 17.82 53.68 29.38
N PHE A 258 17.23 53.76 28.19
CA PHE A 258 17.63 53.15 26.92
C PHE A 258 18.87 52.25 26.93
N ASN A 259 18.73 51.02 26.43
CA ASN A 259 19.69 50.51 25.45
C ASN A 259 19.07 49.42 24.57
N ILE A 260 18.95 49.75 23.29
CA ILE A 260 18.79 48.81 22.18
C ILE A 260 20.21 48.37 21.79
N PRO A 261 20.44 47.08 21.48
CA PRO A 261 21.44 46.75 20.49
C PRO A 261 20.81 45.98 19.33
N SER A 262 20.80 46.66 18.18
CA SER A 262 20.69 46.05 16.85
C SER A 262 22.11 45.90 16.30
N THR A 263 22.56 44.69 16.02
CA THR A 263 23.45 44.22 14.90
C THR A 263 23.99 42.83 15.27
N VAL A 264 23.67 41.76 14.52
CA VAL A 264 24.21 41.35 13.21
C VAL A 264 25.71 41.02 13.27
N LEU A 265 25.99 39.72 13.26
CA LEU A 265 26.75 39.02 12.23
C LEU A 265 26.23 37.58 12.13
#